data_AF-A0A821XSJ0-F1
#
_entry.id   AF-A0A821XSJ0-F1
#
_cell.length_a   1.000
_cell.length_b   1.000
_cell.length_c   1.000
_cell.angle_alpha   90.00
_cell.angle_beta   90.00
_cell.angle_gamma   90.00
#
_symmetry.space_group_name_H-M   'P 1'
#
loop_
_entity.id
_entity.type
_entity.pdbx_description
1 polymer ?
#
loop_
_entity_poly.entity_id
_entity_poly.type
_entity_poly.pdbx_seq_one_letter_code
_entity_poly.pdbx_strand_id
1 'polypeptide(L)'
;MQDISYPRKETERVEKEVIPACLPTPNPTHDDFQRIFRNDVVRIVETSNIHRHSATCYKYSKAKPDGLKTCRMRMLRALVENSHIDVSTGQITMRRSHPWINNFNEWVISACRCNMDIKFIWTGSDAKALVYYITDYVTKSSLAFYDMFALAQQGIKSIEQQQATCGTDSAIEKSRKLVLRCYNTIASHQEVSGVQVA
;
A
#
# COMPACT_ATOMS: atom_id res chain seq x y z
N MET A 1 18.94 -4.71 -27.66
CA MET A 1 17.61 -4.37 -27.11
C MET A 1 17.11 -3.22 -27.96
N GLN A 2 16.18 -3.46 -28.89
CA GLN A 2 15.65 -2.39 -29.75
C GLN A 2 14.69 -1.54 -28.91
N ASP A 3 15.08 -0.30 -28.66
CA ASP A 3 14.21 0.73 -28.08
C ASP A 3 13.07 1.00 -29.06
N ILE A 4 11.88 0.47 -28.74
CA ILE A 4 10.65 0.89 -29.41
C ILE A 4 10.31 2.27 -28.84
N SER A 5 10.90 3.31 -29.43
CA SER A 5 10.58 4.70 -29.13
C SER A 5 9.21 5.03 -29.73
N TYR A 6 8.21 5.21 -28.87
CA TYR A 6 6.94 5.79 -29.30
C TYR A 6 7.14 7.28 -29.60
N PRO A 7 6.64 7.80 -30.74
CA PRO A 7 6.81 9.21 -31.10
C PRO A 7 6.19 10.10 -30.03
N ARG A 8 6.99 11.05 -29.53
CA ARG A 8 6.55 12.10 -28.61
C ARG A 8 5.66 13.04 -29.41
N LYS A 9 4.35 13.06 -29.14
CA LYS A 9 3.45 14.07 -29.72
C LYS A 9 4.00 15.45 -29.38
N GLU A 10 4.15 16.29 -30.41
CA GLU A 10 4.57 17.68 -30.30
C GLU A 10 3.64 18.43 -29.35
N THR A 11 4.21 19.38 -28.60
CA THR A 11 3.53 20.18 -27.58
C THR A 11 2.55 21.16 -28.23
N GLU A 12 1.35 20.67 -28.53
CA GLU A 12 0.16 21.51 -28.63
C GLU A 12 -0.09 22.19 -27.27
N ARG A 13 -0.62 23.42 -27.28
CA ARG A 13 -1.04 24.13 -26.06
C ARG A 13 -2.06 23.25 -25.33
N VAL A 14 -1.59 22.55 -24.30
CA VAL A 14 -2.44 21.73 -23.43
C VAL A 14 -3.34 22.70 -22.66
N GLU A 15 -4.58 22.90 -23.13
CA GLU A 15 -5.68 23.19 -22.22
C GLU A 15 -5.50 22.24 -21.04
N LYS A 16 -5.38 22.77 -19.81
CA LYS A 16 -5.08 21.95 -18.63
C LYS A 16 -6.21 20.94 -18.44
N GLU A 17 -6.08 19.79 -19.09
CA GLU A 17 -7.03 18.71 -19.03
C GLU A 17 -7.06 18.27 -17.56
N VAL A 18 -8.23 18.37 -16.95
CA VAL A 18 -8.41 18.03 -15.55
C VAL A 18 -8.02 16.56 -15.39
N ILE A 19 -7.12 16.28 -14.44
CA ILE A 19 -6.63 14.93 -14.19
C ILE A 19 -7.85 14.02 -13.95
N PRO A 20 -7.94 12.84 -14.62
CA PRO A 20 -9.10 11.98 -14.46
C PRO A 20 -9.44 11.67 -13.01
N ALA A 21 -8.45 11.59 -12.12
CA ALA A 21 -8.63 11.40 -10.68
C ALA A 21 -9.53 12.44 -9.97
N CYS A 22 -9.62 13.66 -10.50
CA CYS A 22 -10.39 14.76 -9.90
C CYS A 22 -11.77 14.94 -10.53
N LEU A 23 -12.11 14.16 -11.56
CA LEU A 23 -13.40 14.23 -12.22
C LEU A 23 -14.45 13.40 -11.46
N PRO A 24 -15.74 13.78 -11.53
CA PRO A 24 -16.81 12.96 -10.98
C PRO A 24 -16.97 11.67 -11.79
N THR A 25 -17.53 10.64 -11.16
CA THR A 25 -17.98 9.42 -11.85
C THR A 25 -19.06 9.76 -12.88
N PRO A 26 -19.06 9.12 -14.07
CA PRO A 26 -20.13 9.26 -15.05
C PRO A 26 -21.51 8.99 -14.45
N ASN A 27 -22.51 9.80 -14.83
CA ASN A 27 -23.88 9.66 -14.34
C ASN A 27 -24.51 8.36 -14.89
N PRO A 28 -24.91 7.39 -14.03
CA PRO A 28 -25.52 6.13 -14.46
C PRO A 28 -26.87 6.29 -15.17
N THR A 29 -27.58 7.42 -15.00
CA THR A 29 -28.88 7.65 -15.65
C THR A 29 -28.78 8.28 -17.03
N HIS A 30 -27.57 8.56 -17.52
CA HIS A 30 -27.37 9.14 -18.84
C HIS A 30 -27.61 8.10 -19.94
N ASP A 31 -28.31 8.47 -21.02
CA ASP A 31 -28.66 7.55 -22.13
C ASP A 31 -27.42 6.82 -22.70
N ASP A 32 -26.33 7.56 -22.91
CA ASP A 32 -25.02 7.04 -23.36
C ASP A 32 -24.08 6.54 -22.25
N PHE A 33 -24.57 6.23 -21.04
CA PHE A 33 -23.72 5.91 -19.88
C PHE A 33 -22.63 4.87 -20.18
N GLN A 34 -22.96 3.77 -20.87
CA GLN A 34 -21.99 2.71 -21.15
C GLN A 34 -20.77 3.20 -21.95
N ARG A 35 -20.99 4.05 -22.95
CA ARG A 35 -19.92 4.60 -23.78
C ARG A 35 -19.07 5.58 -22.98
N ILE A 36 -19.72 6.47 -22.23
CA ILE A 36 -19.05 7.47 -21.39
C ILE A 36 -18.22 6.79 -20.30
N PHE A 37 -18.80 5.79 -19.63
CA PHE A 37 -18.15 5.00 -18.59
C PHE A 37 -16.90 4.29 -19.10
N ARG A 38 -16.99 3.58 -20.25
CA ARG A 38 -15.83 2.91 -20.84
C ARG A 38 -14.71 3.88 -21.19
N ASN A 39 -15.04 5.01 -21.81
CA ASN A 39 -14.06 6.04 -22.14
C ASN A 39 -13.41 6.64 -20.89
N ASP A 40 -14.19 6.84 -19.83
CA ASP A 40 -13.67 7.32 -18.55
C ASP A 40 -12.72 6.32 -17.90
N VAL A 41 -13.09 5.04 -17.85
CA VAL A 41 -12.23 3.96 -17.34
C VAL A 41 -10.91 3.89 -18.12
N VAL A 42 -10.95 3.96 -19.46
CA VAL A 42 -9.74 3.98 -20.29
C VAL A 42 -8.83 5.13 -19.90
N ARG A 43 -9.37 6.36 -19.79
CA ARG A 43 -8.60 7.54 -19.37
C ARG A 43 -7.95 7.33 -18.01
N ILE A 44 -8.69 6.84 -17.01
CA ILE A 44 -8.14 6.60 -15.66
C ILE A 44 -7.04 5.54 -15.70
N VAL A 45 -7.25 4.45 -16.43
CA VAL A 45 -6.27 3.34 -16.54
C VAL A 45 -4.98 3.82 -17.18
N GLU A 46 -5.07 4.59 -18.26
CA GLU A 46 -3.91 5.14 -18.96
C GLU A 46 -3.11 6.13 -18.11
N THR A 47 -3.79 6.96 -17.32
CA THR A 47 -3.12 7.95 -16.47
C THR A 47 -2.57 7.36 -15.18
N SER A 48 -3.32 6.46 -14.55
CA SER A 48 -3.10 6.08 -13.14
C SER A 48 -2.68 4.62 -12.95
N ASN A 49 -2.92 3.74 -13.93
CA ASN A 49 -2.76 2.30 -13.75
C ASN A 49 -1.70 1.64 -14.66
N ILE A 50 -1.05 2.44 -15.51
CA ILE A 50 0.13 2.03 -16.27
C ILE A 50 1.39 2.21 -15.41
N HIS A 51 2.13 1.14 -15.21
CA HIS A 51 3.41 1.21 -14.52
C HIS A 51 4.44 1.99 -15.34
N ARG A 52 5.03 3.01 -14.70
CA ARG A 52 6.20 3.72 -15.21
C ARG A 52 7.35 3.52 -14.25
N HIS A 53 8.49 3.09 -14.78
CA HIS A 53 9.67 2.88 -13.95
C HIS A 53 10.12 4.19 -13.29
N SER A 54 10.52 4.08 -12.03
CA SER A 54 11.10 5.16 -11.24
C SER A 54 12.23 4.59 -10.37
N ALA A 55 12.97 5.46 -9.68
CA ALA A 55 14.04 5.02 -8.78
C ALA A 55 13.56 3.99 -7.74
N THR A 56 12.30 4.09 -7.29
CA THR A 56 11.73 3.16 -6.29
C THR A 56 11.57 1.73 -6.82
N CYS A 57 11.48 1.56 -8.15
CA CYS A 57 11.39 0.25 -8.79
C CYS A 57 12.67 -0.57 -8.57
N TYR A 58 13.79 0.08 -8.28
CA TYR A 58 15.09 -0.56 -8.15
C TYR A 58 15.69 -0.46 -6.75
N LYS A 59 14.96 0.12 -5.78
CA LYS A 59 15.44 0.39 -4.41
C LYS A 59 16.04 -0.83 -3.70
N TYR A 60 15.56 -2.04 -4.00
CA TYR A 60 16.04 -3.30 -3.43
C TYR A 60 16.42 -4.33 -4.50
N SER A 61 16.60 -3.88 -5.74
CA SER A 61 16.90 -4.79 -6.83
C SER A 61 18.36 -5.22 -6.75
N LYS A 62 18.58 -6.52 -6.57
CA LYS A 62 19.91 -7.11 -6.72
C LYS A 62 20.24 -7.19 -8.20
N ALA A 63 21.44 -6.76 -8.58
CA ALA A 63 21.92 -6.96 -9.94
C ALA A 63 21.97 -8.46 -10.22
N LYS A 64 21.37 -8.87 -11.34
CA LYS A 64 21.53 -10.23 -11.86
C LYS A 64 22.94 -10.39 -12.46
N PRO A 65 23.41 -11.63 -12.72
CA PRO A 65 24.71 -11.87 -13.34
C PRO A 65 24.91 -11.19 -14.71
N ASP A 66 23.80 -10.93 -15.42
CA ASP A 66 23.73 -10.20 -16.68
C ASP A 66 23.73 -8.66 -16.52
N GLY A 67 23.85 -8.15 -15.29
CA GLY A 67 23.81 -6.73 -14.96
C GLY A 67 22.41 -6.10 -14.94
N LEU A 68 21.36 -6.85 -15.30
CA LEU A 68 20.00 -6.33 -15.37
C LEU A 68 19.35 -6.26 -13.98
N LYS A 69 18.74 -5.11 -13.68
CA LYS A 69 17.96 -4.94 -12.44
C LYS A 69 16.53 -5.41 -12.67
N THR A 70 16.04 -6.24 -11.77
CA THR A 70 14.63 -6.65 -11.78
C THR A 70 13.77 -5.57 -11.15
N CYS A 71 12.71 -5.13 -11.84
CA CYS A 71 11.74 -4.22 -11.27
C CYS A 71 11.10 -4.85 -10.02
N ARG A 72 11.09 -4.11 -8.90
CA ARG A 72 10.45 -4.53 -7.64
C ARG A 72 8.97 -4.90 -7.83
N MET A 73 8.29 -4.22 -8.75
CA MET A 73 6.88 -4.49 -9.10
C MET A 73 6.71 -5.65 -10.09
N ARG A 74 7.81 -6.31 -10.47
CA ARG A 74 7.86 -7.45 -11.40
C ARG A 74 7.28 -7.14 -12.78
N MET A 75 7.57 -5.95 -13.31
CA MET A 75 7.30 -5.61 -14.71
C MET A 75 8.48 -6.08 -15.60
N LEU A 76 8.25 -6.58 -16.81
CA LEU A 76 6.96 -6.80 -17.48
C LEU A 76 6.21 -8.03 -16.97
N ARG A 77 4.88 -7.96 -16.89
CA ARG A 77 4.04 -9.13 -16.58
C ARG A 77 3.74 -9.93 -17.85
N ALA A 78 3.69 -11.26 -17.73
CA ALA A 78 3.33 -12.14 -18.85
C ALA A 78 1.90 -11.86 -19.34
N LEU A 79 1.70 -11.84 -20.65
CA LEU A 79 0.38 -11.77 -21.26
C LEU A 79 -0.36 -13.09 -21.07
N VAL A 80 -1.68 -13.01 -20.89
CA VAL A 80 -2.54 -14.17 -20.69
C VAL A 80 -3.79 -13.96 -21.54
N GLU A 81 -4.05 -14.85 -22.49
CA GLU A 81 -5.16 -14.69 -23.43
C GLU A 81 -6.52 -14.89 -22.76
N ASN A 82 -6.63 -15.90 -21.90
CA ASN A 82 -7.88 -16.30 -21.24
C ASN A 82 -7.66 -16.55 -19.74
N SER A 83 -8.63 -16.12 -18.94
CA SER A 83 -8.64 -16.43 -17.51
C SER A 83 -8.83 -17.93 -17.31
N HIS A 84 -8.04 -18.54 -16.42
CA HIS A 84 -8.13 -19.96 -16.14
C HIS A 84 -7.74 -20.25 -14.68
N ILE A 85 -8.12 -21.43 -14.22
CA ILE A 85 -7.72 -21.97 -12.93
C ILE A 85 -6.82 -23.17 -13.20
N ASP A 86 -5.61 -23.16 -12.67
CA ASP A 86 -4.75 -24.33 -12.66
C ASP A 86 -5.33 -25.35 -11.66
N VAL A 87 -5.79 -26.48 -12.17
CA VAL A 87 -6.44 -27.54 -11.38
C VAL A 87 -5.47 -28.17 -10.36
N SER A 88 -4.18 -28.19 -10.67
CA SER A 88 -3.17 -28.84 -9.82
C SER A 88 -2.77 -27.98 -8.63
N THR A 89 -2.71 -26.66 -8.82
CA THR A 89 -2.26 -25.70 -7.79
C THR A 89 -3.42 -24.90 -7.17
N GLY A 90 -4.58 -24.88 -7.82
CA GLY A 90 -5.69 -23.99 -7.51
C GLY A 90 -5.44 -22.52 -7.88
N GLN A 91 -4.36 -22.21 -8.61
CA GLN A 91 -4.00 -20.84 -8.94
C GLN A 91 -4.95 -20.24 -9.98
N ILE A 92 -5.53 -19.09 -9.67
CA ILE A 92 -6.40 -18.34 -10.59
C ILE A 92 -5.53 -17.32 -11.35
N THR A 93 -5.45 -17.50 -12.66
CA THR A 93 -4.78 -16.56 -13.55
C THR A 93 -5.82 -15.80 -14.35
N MET A 94 -5.80 -14.47 -14.28
CA MET A 94 -6.69 -13.61 -15.06
C MET A 94 -6.09 -13.28 -16.42
N ARG A 95 -6.95 -13.14 -17.43
CA ARG A 95 -6.59 -12.57 -18.74
C ARG A 95 -5.87 -11.25 -18.56
N ARG A 96 -4.78 -11.07 -19.31
CA ARG A 96 -3.97 -9.86 -19.37
C ARG A 96 -3.61 -9.55 -20.82
N SER A 97 -4.17 -8.46 -21.34
CA SER A 97 -3.92 -7.96 -22.70
C SER A 97 -2.75 -6.96 -22.77
N HIS A 98 -2.32 -6.39 -21.65
CA HIS A 98 -1.23 -5.42 -21.62
C HIS A 98 -0.24 -5.69 -20.47
N PRO A 99 1.07 -5.73 -20.71
CA PRO A 99 2.04 -6.22 -19.72
C PRO A 99 2.42 -5.17 -18.66
N TRP A 100 2.12 -3.89 -18.91
CA TRP A 100 2.42 -2.76 -18.00
C TRP A 100 1.22 -2.30 -17.16
N ILE A 101 0.01 -2.79 -17.45
CA ILE A 101 -1.20 -2.39 -16.73
C ILE A 101 -1.39 -3.32 -15.54
N ASN A 102 -1.61 -2.74 -14.35
CA ASN A 102 -1.98 -3.53 -13.19
C ASN A 102 -3.40 -4.10 -13.36
N ASN A 103 -3.70 -5.19 -12.67
CA ASN A 103 -5.05 -5.74 -12.69
C ASN A 103 -6.00 -4.77 -11.97
N PHE A 104 -7.15 -4.46 -12.56
CA PHE A 104 -8.14 -3.57 -11.96
C PHE A 104 -9.56 -4.10 -12.19
N ASN A 105 -10.51 -3.57 -11.42
CA ASN A 105 -11.94 -3.74 -11.65
C ASN A 105 -12.49 -2.40 -12.15
N GLU A 106 -13.27 -2.42 -13.23
CA GLU A 106 -13.78 -1.21 -13.89
C GLU A 106 -14.66 -0.34 -12.97
N TRP A 107 -15.44 -0.97 -12.08
CA TRP A 107 -16.32 -0.26 -11.15
C TRP A 107 -15.54 0.36 -10.01
N VAL A 108 -14.63 -0.41 -9.41
CA VAL A 108 -13.83 0.08 -8.28
C VAL A 108 -12.87 1.16 -8.76
N ILE A 109 -12.23 1.03 -9.94
CA ILE A 109 -11.34 2.07 -10.46
C ILE A 109 -12.10 3.33 -10.84
N SER A 110 -13.35 3.20 -11.33
CA SER A 110 -14.22 4.35 -11.56
C SER A 110 -14.58 5.07 -10.26
N ALA A 111 -14.85 4.32 -9.18
CA ALA A 111 -15.21 4.90 -7.88
C ALA A 111 -14.01 5.54 -7.17
N CYS A 112 -12.87 4.86 -7.14
CA CYS A 112 -11.68 5.32 -6.42
C CYS A 112 -10.79 6.26 -7.24
N ARG A 113 -10.87 6.18 -8.58
CA ARG A 113 -10.14 7.00 -9.57
C ARG A 113 -8.62 7.08 -9.35
N CYS A 114 -8.04 6.02 -8.77
CA CYS A 114 -6.63 5.93 -8.43
C CYS A 114 -6.03 4.57 -8.88
N ASN A 115 -4.71 4.43 -8.77
CA ASN A 115 -3.98 3.20 -9.12
C ASN A 115 -4.52 2.00 -8.32
N MET A 116 -4.63 0.85 -8.99
CA MET A 116 -5.21 -0.38 -8.43
C MET A 116 -4.41 -1.61 -8.85
N ASP A 117 -4.14 -2.55 -7.93
CA ASP A 117 -3.58 -3.86 -8.26
C ASP A 117 -4.39 -4.95 -7.54
N ILE A 118 -5.43 -5.47 -8.20
CA ILE A 118 -6.27 -6.55 -7.68
C ILE A 118 -5.65 -7.91 -8.02
N LYS A 119 -5.51 -8.78 -7.01
CA LYS A 119 -5.05 -10.15 -7.18
C LYS A 119 -5.96 -11.13 -6.45
N PHE A 120 -6.30 -12.22 -7.11
CA PHE A 120 -6.95 -13.37 -6.48
C PHE A 120 -5.90 -14.19 -5.75
N ILE A 121 -6.09 -14.39 -4.45
CA ILE A 121 -5.20 -15.17 -3.59
C ILE A 121 -6.06 -16.22 -2.90
N TRP A 122 -5.88 -17.48 -3.28
CA TRP A 122 -6.70 -18.59 -2.78
C TRP A 122 -5.89 -19.50 -1.86
N THR A 123 -4.92 -20.23 -2.41
CA THR A 123 -4.08 -21.20 -1.68
C THR A 123 -2.63 -21.17 -2.16
N GLY A 124 -1.75 -21.82 -1.41
CA GLY A 124 -0.35 -22.01 -1.80
C GLY A 124 0.58 -20.87 -1.36
N SER A 125 1.63 -20.64 -2.15
CA SER A 125 2.70 -19.68 -1.81
C SER A 125 2.18 -18.25 -1.69
N ASP A 126 1.21 -17.86 -2.52
CA ASP A 126 0.68 -16.49 -2.55
C ASP A 126 -0.14 -16.20 -1.29
N ALA A 127 -0.92 -17.17 -0.80
CA ALA A 127 -1.66 -17.05 0.46
C ALA A 127 -0.70 -16.95 1.66
N LYS A 128 0.34 -17.78 1.69
CA LYS A 128 1.39 -17.70 2.72
C LYS A 128 2.10 -16.34 2.70
N ALA A 129 2.47 -15.85 1.52
CA ALA A 129 3.09 -14.54 1.36
C ALA A 129 2.16 -13.40 1.80
N LEU A 130 0.85 -13.50 1.52
CA LEU A 130 -0.15 -12.55 1.99
C LEU A 130 -0.25 -12.54 3.51
N VAL A 131 -0.27 -13.71 4.17
CA VAL A 131 -0.27 -13.80 5.64
C VAL A 131 0.95 -13.09 6.20
N TYR A 132 2.16 -13.39 5.70
CA TYR A 132 3.36 -12.67 6.15
C TYR A 132 3.28 -11.17 5.92
N TYR A 133 2.75 -10.74 4.77
CA TYR A 133 2.59 -9.33 4.45
C TYR A 133 1.61 -8.67 5.42
N ILE A 134 0.43 -9.24 5.65
CA ILE A 134 -0.54 -8.70 6.60
C ILE A 134 0.05 -8.67 8.00
N THR A 135 0.67 -9.77 8.45
CA THR A 135 1.32 -9.84 9.76
C THR A 135 2.39 -8.77 9.87
N ASP A 136 3.31 -8.63 8.92
CA ASP A 136 4.35 -7.59 8.94
C ASP A 136 3.75 -6.20 9.11
N TYR A 137 2.67 -5.88 8.39
CA TYR A 137 1.99 -4.59 8.49
C TYR A 137 1.22 -4.39 9.81
N VAL A 138 0.54 -5.43 10.31
CA VAL A 138 -0.19 -5.38 11.59
C VAL A 138 0.78 -5.31 12.77
N THR A 139 1.88 -6.06 12.71
CA THR A 139 2.93 -6.07 13.73
C THR A 139 3.95 -4.95 13.53
N LYS A 140 3.79 -4.12 12.50
CA LYS A 140 4.65 -2.96 12.28
C LYS A 140 4.43 -2.00 13.44
N SER A 141 5.28 -2.14 14.45
CA SER A 141 5.23 -1.28 15.62
C SER A 141 5.30 0.17 15.14
N SER A 142 4.35 0.99 15.59
CA SER A 142 4.37 2.42 15.31
C SER A 142 5.58 3.10 15.96
N LEU A 143 6.16 2.46 16.98
CA LEU A 143 7.30 2.97 17.71
C LEU A 143 8.46 1.96 17.67
N ALA A 144 9.67 2.42 17.39
CA ALA A 144 10.83 1.54 17.43
C ALA A 144 11.09 1.06 18.86
N PHE A 145 11.69 -0.13 19.01
CA PHE A 145 11.91 -0.73 20.33
C PHE A 145 12.78 0.15 21.24
N TYR A 146 13.78 0.85 20.67
CA TYR A 146 14.65 1.74 21.42
C TYR A 146 13.90 2.97 21.99
N ASP A 147 12.92 3.50 21.25
CA ASP A 147 12.07 4.60 21.70
C ASP A 147 11.14 4.13 22.82
N MET A 148 10.55 2.95 22.68
CA MET A 148 9.69 2.34 23.71
C MET A 148 10.46 2.14 25.03
N PHE A 149 11.72 1.67 24.94
CA PHE A 149 12.59 1.51 26.10
C PHE A 149 12.92 2.85 26.77
N ALA A 150 13.26 3.88 25.99
CA ALA A 150 13.55 5.21 26.51
C ALA A 150 12.34 5.83 27.23
N LEU A 151 11.14 5.70 26.68
CA LEU A 151 9.89 6.17 27.28
C LEU A 151 9.52 5.39 28.55
N ALA A 152 9.72 4.08 28.56
CA ALA A 152 9.55 3.27 29.77
C ALA A 152 10.51 3.73 30.88
N GLN A 153 11.79 3.96 30.54
CA GLN A 153 12.78 4.49 31.50
C GLN A 153 12.37 5.87 32.04
N GLN A 154 11.82 6.74 31.19
CA GLN A 154 11.27 8.03 31.63
C GLN A 154 10.09 7.85 32.59
N GLY A 155 9.19 6.91 32.29
CA GLY A 155 8.06 6.55 33.16
C GLY A 155 8.52 6.09 34.54
N ILE A 156 9.53 5.21 34.60
CA ILE A 156 10.14 4.72 35.85
C ILE A 156 10.73 5.89 36.65
N LYS A 157 11.58 6.71 36.03
CA LYS A 157 12.19 7.90 36.69
C LYS A 157 11.14 8.85 37.26
N SER A 158 10.00 9.02 36.56
CA SER A 158 8.92 9.88 37.04
C SER A 158 8.26 9.39 38.34
N ILE A 159 8.19 8.07 38.53
CA ILE A 159 7.65 7.47 39.76
C ILE A 159 8.68 7.52 40.90
N GLU A 160 9.96 7.26 40.62
CA GLU A 160 11.03 7.38 41.62
C GLU A 160 11.08 8.78 42.23
N GLN A 161 10.91 9.81 41.38
CA GLN A 161 10.84 11.21 41.84
C GLN A 161 9.60 11.50 42.69
N GLN A 162 8.46 10.85 42.43
CA GLN A 162 7.22 11.02 43.19
C GLN A 162 7.22 10.23 44.51
N GLN A 163 7.84 9.06 44.56
CA GLN A 163 7.94 8.24 45.77
C GLN A 163 8.70 8.91 46.92
N ALA A 164 9.51 9.95 46.64
CA ALA A 164 10.14 10.78 47.67
C ALA A 164 9.14 11.58 48.53
N THR A 165 7.84 11.61 48.19
CA THR A 165 6.86 12.51 48.83
C THR A 165 5.74 11.85 49.65
N CYS A 166 5.46 10.54 49.53
CA CYS A 166 4.47 9.86 50.40
C CYS A 166 4.47 8.34 50.15
N GLY A 167 4.21 7.50 51.16
CA GLY A 167 3.98 6.07 50.90
C GLY A 167 3.42 5.22 52.04
N THR A 168 2.11 4.93 51.97
CA THR A 168 1.43 3.81 52.65
C THR A 168 0.85 2.78 51.66
N ASP A 169 1.26 2.83 50.38
CA ASP A 169 0.74 1.91 49.34
C ASP A 169 1.35 0.50 49.45
N SER A 170 0.53 -0.52 49.18
CA SER A 170 0.99 -1.91 49.06
C SER A 170 1.91 -2.12 47.85
N ALA A 171 2.72 -3.18 47.89
CA ALA A 171 3.62 -3.54 46.78
C ALA A 171 2.86 -3.78 45.45
N ILE A 172 1.63 -4.30 45.54
CA ILE A 172 0.76 -4.54 44.39
C ILE A 172 0.31 -3.21 43.78
N GLU A 173 -0.11 -2.24 44.60
CA GLU A 173 -0.50 -0.91 44.13
C GLU A 173 0.65 -0.21 43.41
N LYS A 174 1.85 -0.27 44.00
CA LYS A 174 3.07 0.32 43.43
C LYS A 174 3.37 -0.27 42.06
N SER A 175 3.26 -1.59 41.93
CA SER A 175 3.48 -2.29 40.66
C SER A 175 2.45 -1.90 39.60
N ARG A 176 1.17 -1.78 39.98
CA ARG A 176 0.11 -1.32 39.06
C ARG A 176 0.36 0.11 38.58
N LYS A 177 0.70 1.03 39.49
CA LYS A 177 1.04 2.42 39.15
C LYS A 177 2.25 2.50 38.22
N LEU A 178 3.26 1.66 38.43
CA LEU A 178 4.43 1.57 37.56
C LEU A 178 4.08 1.17 36.13
N VAL A 179 3.36 0.06 35.97
CA VAL A 179 2.94 -0.42 34.64
C VAL A 179 2.05 0.60 33.94
N LEU A 180 1.07 1.17 34.66
CA LEU A 180 0.18 2.20 34.12
C LEU A 180 0.94 3.44 33.68
N ARG A 181 1.93 3.90 34.45
CA ARG A 181 2.71 5.09 34.11
C ARG A 181 3.56 4.86 32.87
N CYS A 182 4.28 3.73 32.81
CA CYS A 182 5.09 3.38 31.64
C CYS A 182 4.21 3.27 30.39
N TYR A 183 3.06 2.58 30.50
CA TYR A 183 2.11 2.46 29.41
C TYR A 183 1.59 3.83 28.94
N ASN A 184 1.14 4.67 29.87
CA ASN A 184 0.61 6.00 29.53
C ASN A 184 1.68 6.91 28.91
N THR A 185 2.93 6.84 29.37
CA THR A 185 4.05 7.58 28.76
C THR A 185 4.34 7.08 27.34
N ILE A 186 4.34 5.77 27.12
CA ILE A 186 4.50 5.20 25.78
C ILE A 186 3.35 5.65 24.88
N ALA A 187 2.11 5.48 25.33
CA ALA A 187 0.92 5.82 24.57
C ALA A 187 0.81 7.32 24.25
N SER A 188 1.21 8.21 25.18
CA SER A 188 1.15 9.67 24.95
C SER A 188 2.19 10.16 23.95
N HIS A 189 3.33 9.48 23.85
CA HIS A 189 4.42 9.82 22.94
C HIS A 189 4.40 8.99 21.65
N GLN A 190 3.43 8.08 21.51
CA GLN A 190 3.25 7.32 20.30
C GLN A 190 2.65 8.23 19.22
N GLU A 191 3.42 8.50 18.17
CA GLU A 191 2.90 9.17 16.98
C GLU A 191 1.92 8.24 16.28
N VAL A 192 0.67 8.70 16.17
CA VAL A 192 -0.40 7.97 15.48
C VAL A 192 -0.63 8.66 14.13
N SER A 193 -0.73 7.88 13.06
CA SER A 193 -0.98 8.47 11.74
C SER A 193 -2.38 9.09 11.67
N GLY A 194 -2.57 10.16 10.88
CA GLY A 194 -3.86 10.84 10.79
C GLY A 194 -5.03 9.92 10.39
N VAL A 195 -4.77 8.86 9.63
CA VAL A 195 -5.78 7.85 9.24
C VAL A 195 -6.19 6.92 10.40
N GLN A 196 -5.40 6.82 11.45
CA GLN A 196 -5.69 6.03 12.65
C GLN A 196 -6.42 6.85 13.73
N VAL A 197 -6.44 8.18 13.60
CA VAL A 197 -7.09 9.10 14.56
C VAL A 197 -8.45 9.61 14.06
N ALA A 198 -8.68 9.57 12.75
CA ALA A 198 -9.90 10.06 12.10
C ALA A 198 -11.11 9.12 12.26
#